data_AF-A0A7R7ZKF1-F1
#
_entry.id   AF-A0A7R7ZKF1-F1
#
_cell.length_a   1.000
_cell.length_b   1.000
_cell.length_c   1.000
_cell.angle_alpha   90.00
_cell.angle_beta   90.00
_cell.angle_gamma   90.00
#
_symmetry.space_group_name_H-M   'P 1'
#
loop_
_entity.id
_entity.type
_entity.pdbx_description
1 polymer ?
#
loop_
_entity_poly.entity_id
_entity_poly.type
_entity_poly.pdbx_seq_one_letter_code
_entity_poly.pdbx_strand_id
1 'polypeptide(L)'
;MPDKANKMFSPSSPCENGHPVVTETDPLLPMPAVVSSHSSPTGDGDQCQDPSRQEIKYLYLDFDTALPTPRIALPPGPGQLPPPEQPCLKKYTSPYLWSKWRKSMLTCISCISTAIAGYSTGEISPASEELTKQWGISSVVYNLGITIFCIGFALAPMIIAPFSEVNGRRPVFIASGILFTATFATVVGGVISDFYEAEDRNTPMAIYSGGALFGTGLAPLISSVIVYHASWRWVYYSHAIAAGFLVILMLLFFKETRGNVILRGKAQSLNKYYDQLEAAGHVGVMIADQDKACRIRWKVQSDEQRASLGQMILTSCYRPFSEFSP
;
A
#
# COMPACT_ATOMS: atom_id res chain seq x y z
N MET A 1 19.56 37.28 23.05
CA MET A 1 18.85 38.50 23.49
C MET A 1 18.78 39.46 22.33
N PRO A 2 17.63 40.09 22.01
CA PRO A 2 16.24 39.89 22.51
C PRO A 2 15.29 39.43 21.37
N ASP A 3 14.24 38.61 21.55
CA ASP A 3 13.01 38.63 22.39
C ASP A 3 11.78 39.30 21.75
N LYS A 4 10.75 38.45 21.51
CA LYS A 4 9.28 38.59 21.73
C LYS A 4 8.56 37.64 20.76
N ALA A 5 8.10 36.44 21.13
CA ALA A 5 7.09 36.02 22.12
C ALA A 5 5.63 36.43 21.81
N ASN A 6 4.79 35.39 21.71
CA ASN A 6 3.33 35.30 21.92
C ASN A 6 2.29 35.78 20.87
N LYS A 7 1.64 34.78 20.26
CA LYS A 7 0.17 34.55 20.15
C LYS A 7 -0.02 33.07 19.75
N MET A 8 -0.08 32.11 20.68
CA MET A 8 -1.24 31.63 21.46
C MET A 8 -2.47 31.23 20.62
N PHE A 9 -2.68 29.90 20.55
CA PHE A 9 -3.92 29.11 20.43
C PHE A 9 -5.18 29.75 19.83
N SER A 10 -5.67 29.18 18.73
CA SER A 10 -7.10 28.88 18.50
C SER A 10 -7.27 27.89 17.33
N PRO A 11 -8.39 27.15 17.26
CA PRO A 11 -8.41 25.74 16.88
C PRO A 11 -8.73 25.48 15.39
N SER A 12 -8.31 24.29 14.95
CA SER A 12 -8.83 23.47 13.85
C SER A 12 -9.99 24.03 13.01
N SER A 13 -9.70 24.37 11.75
CA SER A 13 -10.67 24.35 10.66
C SER A 13 -10.46 23.08 9.81
N PRO A 14 -11.50 22.26 9.58
CA PRO A 14 -11.40 21.07 8.75
C PRO A 14 -11.63 21.44 7.27
N CYS A 15 -10.66 21.10 6.42
CA CYS A 15 -10.84 20.96 4.98
C CYS A 15 -11.40 22.19 4.24
N GLU A 16 -10.58 23.23 4.08
CA GLU A 16 -10.86 24.32 3.15
C GLU A 16 -10.49 23.86 1.72
N ASN A 17 -11.51 23.74 0.86
CA ASN A 17 -11.38 23.36 -0.55
C ASN A 17 -10.89 24.56 -1.36
N GLY A 18 -9.85 24.37 -2.18
CA GLY A 18 -9.41 25.35 -3.17
C GLY A 18 -10.47 25.55 -4.26
N HIS A 19 -10.84 26.80 -4.48
CA HIS A 19 -11.75 27.26 -5.54
C HIS A 19 -11.23 26.93 -6.96
N PRO A 20 -12.11 26.63 -7.93
CA PRO A 20 -11.73 26.61 -9.35
C PRO A 20 -11.65 28.05 -9.89
N VAL A 21 -10.52 28.35 -10.54
CA VAL A 21 -10.29 29.57 -11.32
C VAL A 21 -11.11 29.49 -12.60
N VAL A 22 -11.98 30.48 -12.79
CA VAL A 22 -12.72 30.73 -14.03
C VAL A 22 -11.78 31.44 -15.00
N THR A 23 -11.61 30.92 -16.22
CA THR A 23 -11.06 31.70 -17.34
C THR A 23 -11.87 31.43 -18.61
N GLU A 24 -12.19 32.54 -19.28
CA GLU A 24 -13.05 32.75 -20.44
C GLU A 24 -12.80 31.87 -21.68
N THR A 25 -13.90 31.71 -22.43
CA THR A 25 -14.13 31.21 -23.79
C THR A 25 -13.46 32.03 -24.91
N ASP A 26 -13.03 31.39 -26.01
CA ASP A 26 -13.52 31.65 -27.38
C ASP A 26 -12.96 30.64 -28.45
N PRO A 27 -13.47 30.57 -29.70
CA PRO A 27 -13.86 29.32 -30.36
C PRO A 27 -13.08 29.00 -31.67
N LEU A 28 -13.37 27.84 -32.28
CA LEU A 28 -13.42 27.52 -33.75
C LEU A 28 -12.88 26.12 -34.10
N LEU A 29 -13.77 25.21 -34.53
CA LEU A 29 -13.77 24.50 -35.84
C LEU A 29 -14.67 23.24 -35.79
N PRO A 30 -15.29 22.80 -36.92
CA PRO A 30 -16.52 21.98 -36.88
C PRO A 30 -16.39 20.54 -37.45
N MET A 31 -17.44 19.73 -37.14
CA MET A 31 -17.93 18.49 -37.81
C MET A 31 -17.25 17.14 -37.49
N PRO A 32 -17.94 15.97 -37.66
CA PRO A 32 -19.26 15.76 -38.29
C PRO A 32 -20.31 14.99 -37.46
N ALA A 33 -21.52 15.07 -37.99
CA ALA A 33 -22.77 14.47 -37.56
C ALA A 33 -22.80 12.94 -37.57
N VAL A 34 -23.55 12.37 -36.61
CA VAL A 34 -24.20 11.06 -36.75
C VAL A 34 -25.67 11.20 -36.33
N VAL A 35 -26.53 11.17 -37.36
CA VAL A 35 -27.98 10.87 -37.40
C VAL A 35 -28.17 9.45 -36.82
N SER A 36 -29.20 9.00 -36.09
CA SER A 36 -30.64 9.27 -35.90
C SER A 36 -31.07 8.51 -34.63
N SER A 37 -32.13 8.85 -33.88
CA SER A 37 -33.53 8.68 -34.28
C SER A 37 -34.46 9.16 -33.15
N HIS A 38 -35.59 9.72 -33.56
CA HIS A 38 -36.65 10.29 -32.73
C HIS A 38 -37.38 9.27 -31.84
N SER A 39 -37.72 9.68 -30.63
CA SER A 39 -39.12 9.65 -30.16
C SER A 39 -39.31 10.56 -28.95
N SER A 40 -40.17 11.57 -29.10
CA SER A 40 -40.94 12.18 -28.01
C SER A 40 -42.41 11.85 -28.32
N PRO A 41 -43.30 11.71 -27.32
CA PRO A 41 -43.92 12.92 -26.81
C PRO A 41 -44.32 12.90 -25.31
N THR A 42 -44.49 14.13 -24.80
CA THR A 42 -45.50 14.59 -23.81
C THR A 42 -45.46 14.08 -22.37
N GLY A 43 -44.95 14.95 -21.50
CA GLY A 43 -45.62 15.54 -20.34
C GLY A 43 -46.46 14.65 -19.43
N ASP A 44 -45.96 14.42 -18.21
CA ASP A 44 -46.78 14.51 -17.00
C ASP A 44 -45.90 14.84 -15.80
N GLY A 45 -46.45 15.65 -14.89
CA GLY A 45 -45.75 16.46 -13.92
C GLY A 45 -45.01 15.73 -12.79
N ASP A 46 -44.28 16.56 -12.03
CA ASP A 46 -43.77 16.37 -10.67
C ASP A 46 -44.16 15.03 -10.01
N GLN A 47 -43.46 13.96 -10.37
CA GLN A 47 -43.34 12.80 -9.51
C GLN A 47 -42.08 12.99 -8.68
N CYS A 48 -42.28 13.30 -7.40
CA CYS A 48 -41.34 12.98 -6.34
C CYS A 48 -40.85 11.54 -6.58
N GLN A 49 -39.66 11.40 -7.17
CA GLN A 49 -39.04 10.10 -7.34
C GLN A 49 -38.86 9.48 -5.96
N ASP A 50 -39.59 8.40 -5.72
CA ASP A 50 -39.47 7.58 -4.53
C ASP A 50 -37.98 7.24 -4.30
N PRO A 51 -37.37 7.74 -3.21
CA PRO A 51 -35.94 7.53 -2.94
C PRO A 51 -35.57 6.04 -2.79
N SER A 52 -36.57 5.16 -2.61
CA SER A 52 -36.37 3.71 -2.52
C SER A 52 -36.20 3.00 -3.87
N ARG A 53 -36.51 3.67 -5.00
CA ARG A 53 -36.43 3.10 -6.38
C ARG A 53 -35.24 3.59 -7.21
N GLN A 54 -34.39 4.47 -6.70
CA GLN A 54 -33.20 4.90 -7.44
C GLN A 54 -32.18 3.77 -7.56
N GLU A 55 -31.83 3.42 -8.79
CA GLU A 55 -30.80 2.41 -9.10
C GLU A 55 -29.45 2.82 -8.48
N ILE A 56 -28.79 1.86 -7.81
CA ILE A 56 -27.47 2.08 -7.21
C ILE A 56 -26.43 2.10 -8.33
N LYS A 57 -25.86 3.26 -8.62
CA LYS A 57 -24.78 3.42 -9.57
C LYS A 57 -23.44 3.12 -8.88
N TYR A 58 -22.71 2.13 -9.38
CA TYR A 58 -21.36 1.84 -8.91
C TYR A 58 -20.34 2.70 -9.68
N LEU A 59 -19.51 3.43 -8.94
CA LEU A 59 -18.43 4.25 -9.50
C LEU A 59 -17.07 3.67 -9.08
N TYR A 60 -16.11 3.72 -10.00
CA TYR A 60 -14.74 3.33 -9.71
C TYR A 60 -13.98 4.50 -9.09
N LEU A 61 -13.33 4.23 -7.96
CA LEU A 61 -12.59 5.22 -7.19
C LEU A 61 -11.08 5.12 -7.49
N ASP A 62 -10.52 6.19 -8.05
CA ASP A 62 -9.08 6.41 -8.14
C ASP A 62 -8.61 7.50 -7.17
N PHE A 63 -7.29 7.70 -7.10
CA PHE A 63 -6.70 8.73 -6.24
C PHE A 63 -7.05 10.14 -6.70
N ASP A 64 -7.20 10.36 -8.00
CA ASP A 64 -7.43 11.66 -8.63
C ASP A 64 -8.91 11.94 -8.95
N THR A 65 -9.80 10.98 -8.69
CA THR A 65 -11.24 11.16 -8.93
C THR A 65 -11.81 12.24 -8.00
N ALA A 66 -12.35 13.31 -8.58
CA ALA A 66 -13.07 14.33 -7.84
C ALA A 66 -14.30 13.72 -7.16
N LEU A 67 -14.46 13.97 -5.87
CA LEU A 67 -15.59 13.44 -5.11
C LEU A 67 -16.83 14.28 -5.41
N PRO A 68 -17.95 13.65 -5.79
CA PRO A 68 -19.20 14.34 -6.03
C PRO A 68 -19.79 14.84 -4.70
N THR A 69 -20.36 16.03 -4.72
CA THR A 69 -20.91 16.66 -3.51
C THR A 69 -22.29 16.08 -3.19
N PRO A 70 -22.54 15.59 -1.96
CA PRO A 70 -23.85 15.10 -1.56
C PRO A 70 -24.87 16.24 -1.57
N ARG A 71 -26.09 15.97 -2.04
CA ARG A 71 -27.17 16.96 -2.06
C ARG A 71 -27.79 17.07 -0.67
N ILE A 72 -27.26 17.96 0.15
CA ILE A 72 -27.78 18.25 1.49
C ILE A 72 -28.70 19.46 1.36
N ALA A 73 -30.00 19.30 1.62
CA ALA A 73 -30.92 20.43 1.72
C ALA A 73 -30.70 21.13 3.08
N LEU A 74 -30.39 22.43 3.05
CA LEU A 74 -30.40 23.30 4.23
C LEU A 74 -31.56 24.31 4.06
N PRO A 75 -32.51 24.43 4.99
CA PRO A 75 -32.65 23.68 6.25
C PRO A 75 -33.10 22.23 6.07
N PRO A 76 -32.82 21.33 7.04
CA PRO A 76 -33.29 19.95 7.02
C PRO A 76 -34.83 19.91 6.96
N GLY A 77 -35.39 19.01 6.15
CA GLY A 77 -36.83 18.79 6.09
C GLY A 77 -37.39 18.27 7.43
N PRO A 78 -38.72 18.28 7.63
CA PRO A 78 -39.35 17.78 8.85
C PRO A 78 -38.99 16.31 9.07
N GLY A 79 -38.27 16.00 10.16
CA GLY A 79 -37.85 14.62 10.52
C GLY A 79 -36.45 14.21 10.05
N GLN A 80 -35.69 15.10 9.42
CA GLN A 80 -34.33 14.81 8.95
C GLN A 80 -33.29 15.11 10.05
N LEU A 81 -32.38 14.16 10.30
CA LEU A 81 -31.28 14.33 11.26
C LEU A 81 -30.20 15.25 10.66
N PRO A 82 -29.38 15.93 11.50
CA PRO A 82 -28.29 16.76 11.00
C PRO A 82 -27.33 15.91 10.15
N PRO A 83 -26.78 16.48 9.05
CA PRO A 83 -25.88 15.74 8.17
C PRO A 83 -24.65 15.26 8.97
N PRO A 84 -24.24 14.00 8.83
CA PRO A 84 -23.01 13.50 9.46
C PRO A 84 -21.79 14.27 8.96
N GLU A 85 -20.76 14.40 9.80
CA GLU A 85 -19.50 15.03 9.41
C GLU A 85 -18.81 14.23 8.29
N GLN A 86 -18.21 14.96 7.34
CA GLN A 86 -17.47 14.35 6.24
C GLN A 86 -16.25 13.59 6.77
N PRO A 87 -15.99 12.34 6.34
CA PRO A 87 -14.83 11.60 6.80
C PRO A 87 -13.54 12.28 6.34
N CYS A 88 -12.57 12.44 7.25
CA CYS A 88 -11.26 12.99 6.89
C CYS A 88 -10.49 12.02 5.99
N LEU A 89 -10.39 12.33 4.70
CA LEU A 89 -9.77 11.45 3.70
C LEU A 89 -8.25 11.59 3.60
N LYS A 90 -7.64 12.52 4.36
CA LYS A 90 -6.18 12.77 4.38
C LYS A 90 -5.35 11.54 4.74
N LYS A 91 -5.94 10.57 5.45
CA LYS A 91 -5.30 9.28 5.75
C LYS A 91 -5.11 8.40 4.51
N TYR A 92 -5.93 8.57 3.49
CA TYR A 92 -5.98 7.78 2.25
C TYR A 92 -5.34 8.50 1.05
N THR A 93 -4.52 9.52 1.30
CA THR A 93 -3.77 10.21 0.25
C THR A 93 -2.74 9.27 -0.39
N SER A 94 -2.56 9.43 -1.70
CA SER A 94 -1.61 8.66 -2.50
C SER A 94 -0.20 8.60 -1.87
N PRO A 95 0.42 7.41 -1.80
CA PRO A 95 1.80 7.24 -1.32
C PRO A 95 2.84 8.04 -2.10
N TYR A 96 2.57 8.33 -3.38
CA TYR A 96 3.45 9.12 -4.24
C TYR A 96 3.61 10.58 -3.75
N LEU A 97 2.63 11.12 -3.01
CA LEU A 97 2.64 12.49 -2.52
C LEU A 97 3.30 12.66 -1.14
N TRP A 98 3.90 11.60 -0.57
CA TRP A 98 4.56 11.71 0.73
C TRP A 98 5.80 12.60 0.70
N SER A 99 6.11 13.23 1.83
CA SER A 99 7.30 14.07 1.97
C SER A 99 8.58 13.28 1.68
N LYS A 100 9.56 13.94 1.03
CA LYS A 100 10.85 13.33 0.68
C LYS A 100 11.55 12.71 1.89
N TRP A 101 11.47 13.36 3.05
CA TRP A 101 11.99 12.84 4.32
C TRP A 101 11.37 11.50 4.70
N ARG A 102 10.05 11.38 4.60
CA ARG A 102 9.34 10.13 4.92
C ARG A 102 9.71 9.02 3.93
N LYS A 103 9.78 9.33 2.63
CA LYS A 103 10.20 8.37 1.60
C LYS A 103 11.62 7.89 1.87
N SER A 104 12.56 8.80 2.12
CA SER A 104 13.96 8.49 2.44
C SER A 104 14.10 7.64 3.70
N MET A 105 13.36 7.97 4.77
CA MET A 105 13.34 7.17 6.00
C MET A 105 12.84 5.74 5.76
N LEU A 106 11.73 5.58 5.03
CA LEU A 106 11.21 4.24 4.69
C LEU A 106 12.21 3.45 3.84
N THR A 107 12.85 4.10 2.86
CA THR A 107 13.91 3.48 2.05
C THR A 107 15.09 3.04 2.92
N CYS A 108 15.55 3.87 3.85
CA CYS A 108 16.66 3.54 4.75
C CYS A 108 16.34 2.33 5.64
N ILE A 109 15.17 2.33 6.30
CA ILE A 109 14.71 1.20 7.13
C ILE A 109 14.62 -0.09 6.29
N SER A 110 14.15 0.04 5.06
CA SER A 110 14.07 -1.09 4.12
C SER A 110 15.45 -1.60 3.70
N CYS A 111 16.42 -0.72 3.47
CA CYS A 111 17.80 -1.10 3.16
C CYS A 111 18.47 -1.82 4.33
N ILE A 112 18.26 -1.36 5.57
CA ILE A 112 18.76 -2.04 6.77
C ILE A 112 18.14 -3.43 6.89
N SER A 113 16.84 -3.56 6.62
CA SER A 113 16.16 -4.86 6.60
C SER A 113 16.79 -5.82 5.60
N THR A 114 17.12 -5.33 4.41
CA THR A 114 17.78 -6.12 3.36
C THR A 114 19.19 -6.51 3.76
N ALA A 115 19.93 -5.61 4.40
CA ALA A 115 21.27 -5.90 4.91
C ALA A 115 21.24 -7.01 5.98
N ILE A 116 20.25 -7.00 6.89
CA ILE A 116 20.06 -8.07 7.88
C ILE A 116 19.70 -9.41 7.20
N ALA A 117 18.86 -9.39 6.17
CA ALA A 117 18.56 -10.60 5.40
C ALA A 117 19.80 -11.14 4.66
N GLY A 118 20.62 -10.25 4.10
CA GLY A 118 21.92 -10.60 3.53
C GLY A 118 22.86 -11.20 4.58
N TYR A 119 22.86 -10.62 5.78
CA TYR A 119 23.65 -11.07 6.93
C TYR A 119 23.33 -12.53 7.33
N SER A 120 22.06 -12.95 7.30
CA SER A 120 21.64 -14.34 7.61
C SER A 120 22.37 -15.40 6.76
N THR A 121 22.71 -15.08 5.51
CA THR A 121 23.32 -16.07 4.61
C THR A 121 24.78 -16.35 4.96
N GLY A 122 25.52 -15.34 5.44
CA GLY A 122 26.95 -15.44 5.71
C GLY A 122 27.31 -15.64 7.19
N GLU A 123 26.38 -15.38 8.12
CA GLU A 123 26.65 -15.53 9.56
C GLU A 123 26.94 -16.98 9.98
N ILE A 124 26.48 -17.95 9.19
CA ILE A 124 26.57 -19.39 9.48
C ILE A 124 28.01 -19.90 9.26
N SER A 125 28.81 -19.28 8.40
CA SER A 125 30.13 -19.85 8.03
C SER A 125 31.15 -19.91 9.17
N PRO A 126 31.36 -18.85 10.00
CA PRO A 126 32.44 -18.85 11.00
C PRO A 126 32.25 -19.80 12.18
N ALA A 127 31.02 -20.23 12.46
CA ALA A 127 30.72 -21.19 13.52
C ALA A 127 30.88 -22.66 13.08
N SER A 128 31.21 -22.90 11.81
CA SER A 128 31.20 -24.24 11.21
C SER A 128 32.14 -25.22 11.89
N GLU A 129 33.39 -24.84 12.20
CA GLU A 129 34.37 -25.74 12.83
C GLU A 129 33.93 -26.18 14.24
N GLU A 130 33.49 -25.22 15.05
CA GLU A 130 33.04 -25.46 16.42
C GLU A 130 31.77 -26.34 16.44
N LEU A 131 30.78 -26.04 15.59
CA LEU A 131 29.54 -26.81 15.50
C LEU A 131 29.76 -28.24 14.97
N THR A 132 30.62 -28.39 13.97
CA THR A 132 30.98 -29.69 13.39
C THR A 132 31.64 -30.57 14.43
N LYS A 133 32.55 -30.00 15.24
CA LYS A 133 33.22 -30.71 16.34
C LYS A 133 32.28 -31.04 17.49
N GLN A 134 31.41 -30.11 17.88
CA GLN A 134 30.46 -30.28 18.99
C GLN A 134 29.42 -31.36 18.70
N TRP A 135 28.93 -31.45 17.47
CA TRP A 135 27.90 -32.42 17.07
C TRP A 135 28.45 -33.68 16.40
N GLY A 136 29.76 -33.76 16.15
CA GLY A 136 30.38 -34.91 15.50
C GLY A 136 29.87 -35.15 14.08
N ILE A 137 29.42 -34.09 13.39
CA ILE A 137 28.91 -34.17 12.02
C ILE A 137 30.04 -33.90 11.02
N SER A 138 29.82 -34.22 9.73
CA SER A 138 30.75 -33.86 8.65
C SER A 138 30.45 -32.45 8.12
N SER A 139 31.46 -31.75 7.60
CA SER A 139 31.29 -30.46 6.91
C SER A 139 30.31 -30.54 5.74
N VAL A 140 30.13 -31.71 5.13
CA VAL A 140 29.14 -31.93 4.07
C VAL A 140 27.71 -31.78 4.61
N VAL A 141 27.43 -32.34 5.79
CA VAL A 141 26.12 -32.24 6.46
C VAL A 141 25.86 -30.81 6.92
N TYR A 142 26.90 -30.10 7.37
CA TYR A 142 26.80 -28.68 7.70
C TYR A 142 26.41 -27.82 6.49
N ASN A 143 27.13 -28.00 5.38
CA ASN A 143 26.86 -27.28 4.13
C ASN A 143 25.48 -27.60 3.55
N LEU A 144 24.97 -28.82 3.75
CA LEU A 144 23.61 -29.19 3.38
C LEU A 144 22.56 -28.31 4.09
N GLY A 145 22.79 -27.92 5.34
CA GLY A 145 21.91 -26.99 6.06
C GLY A 145 21.86 -25.61 5.39
N ILE A 146 23.01 -25.10 4.96
CA ILE A 146 23.14 -23.82 4.25
C ILE A 146 22.42 -23.88 2.89
N THR A 147 22.58 -24.97 2.14
CA THR A 147 21.92 -25.10 0.83
C THR A 147 20.41 -25.20 0.94
N ILE A 148 19.88 -25.90 1.96
CA ILE A 148 18.44 -25.95 2.26
C ILE A 148 17.91 -24.54 2.58
N PHE A 149 18.64 -23.75 3.35
CA PHE A 149 18.30 -22.36 3.62
C PHE A 149 18.23 -21.52 2.33
N CYS A 150 19.22 -21.64 1.45
CA CYS A 150 19.23 -20.94 0.17
C CYS A 150 18.07 -21.34 -0.75
N ILE A 151 17.69 -22.63 -0.79
CA ILE A 151 16.52 -23.10 -1.53
C ILE A 151 15.24 -22.48 -0.97
N GLY A 152 15.10 -22.45 0.36
CA GLY A 152 13.97 -21.79 1.02
C GLY A 152 13.89 -20.30 0.66
N PHE A 153 15.02 -19.60 0.68
CA PHE A 153 15.10 -18.19 0.28
C PHE A 153 14.76 -17.97 -1.21
N ALA A 154 15.12 -18.91 -2.09
CA ALA A 154 14.79 -18.83 -3.51
C ALA A 154 13.29 -19.08 -3.79
N LEU A 155 12.65 -19.99 -3.05
CA LEU A 155 11.23 -20.34 -3.25
C LEU A 155 10.26 -19.41 -2.53
N ALA A 156 10.65 -18.85 -1.39
CA ALA A 156 9.83 -17.95 -0.58
C ALA A 156 9.19 -16.77 -1.38
N PRO A 157 9.94 -16.02 -2.22
CA PRO A 157 9.36 -14.92 -3.00
C PRO A 157 8.19 -15.35 -3.90
N MET A 158 8.19 -16.58 -4.42
CA MET A 158 7.15 -17.06 -5.35
C MET A 158 5.76 -17.11 -4.71
N ILE A 159 5.70 -17.34 -3.40
CA ILE A 159 4.43 -17.40 -2.65
C ILE A 159 4.13 -16.05 -2.01
N ILE A 160 5.15 -15.39 -1.48
CA ILE A 160 4.99 -14.17 -0.68
C ILE A 160 4.69 -12.96 -1.55
N ALA A 161 5.29 -12.84 -2.74
CA ALA A 161 5.02 -11.74 -3.66
C ALA A 161 3.53 -11.62 -4.02
N PRO A 162 2.86 -12.65 -4.57
CA PRO A 162 1.43 -12.55 -4.91
C PRO A 162 0.56 -12.34 -3.66
N PHE A 163 0.91 -12.95 -2.52
CA PHE A 163 0.20 -12.72 -1.27
C PHE A 163 0.28 -11.24 -0.82
N SER A 164 1.46 -10.62 -0.96
CA SER A 164 1.68 -9.19 -0.64
C SER A 164 0.91 -8.24 -1.54
N GLU A 165 0.67 -8.64 -2.78
CA GLU A 165 -0.04 -7.81 -3.75
C GLU A 165 -1.53 -7.71 -3.45
N VAL A 166 -2.09 -8.80 -2.93
CA VAL A 166 -3.54 -9.01 -2.70
C VAL A 166 -3.98 -8.50 -1.33
N ASN A 167 -3.17 -8.72 -0.30
CA ASN A 167 -3.54 -8.43 1.08
C ASN A 167 -2.92 -7.13 1.61
N GLY A 168 -2.05 -6.49 0.83
CA GLY A 168 -1.27 -5.35 1.29
C GLY A 168 0.09 -5.77 1.80
N ARG A 169 1.03 -4.83 1.90
CA ARG A 169 2.40 -5.15 2.32
C ARG A 169 2.55 -5.22 3.83
N ARG A 170 1.73 -4.49 4.58
CA ARG A 170 1.79 -4.46 6.05
C ARG A 170 1.51 -5.81 6.73
N PRO A 171 0.48 -6.61 6.36
CA PRO A 171 0.27 -7.92 6.98
C PRO A 171 1.40 -8.91 6.68
N VAL A 172 2.08 -8.76 5.53
CA VAL A 172 3.25 -9.59 5.20
C VAL A 172 4.41 -9.29 6.12
N PHE A 173 4.64 -8.01 6.45
CA PHE A 173 5.66 -7.62 7.43
C PHE A 173 5.37 -8.11 8.85
N ILE A 174 4.09 -8.15 9.24
CA ILE A 174 3.68 -8.74 10.52
C ILE A 174 3.93 -10.25 10.50
N ALA A 175 3.53 -10.94 9.44
CA ALA A 175 3.73 -12.38 9.28
C ALA A 175 5.22 -12.76 9.24
N SER A 176 6.06 -11.97 8.56
CA SER A 176 7.51 -12.19 8.51
C SER A 176 8.20 -11.91 9.85
N GLY A 177 7.66 -11.00 10.67
CA GLY A 177 8.10 -10.82 12.04
C GLY A 177 7.84 -12.05 12.93
N ILE A 178 6.77 -12.80 12.63
CA ILE A 178 6.41 -14.05 13.34
C ILE A 178 7.21 -15.25 12.81
N LEU A 179 7.43 -15.31 11.49
CA LEU A 179 8.09 -16.44 10.82
C LEU A 179 9.63 -16.32 10.74
N PHE A 180 10.23 -15.35 11.44
CA PHE A 180 11.64 -14.97 11.36
C PHE A 180 12.07 -14.39 9.98
N THR A 181 13.11 -13.57 10.00
CA THR A 181 13.44 -12.47 9.08
C THR A 181 13.70 -12.77 7.60
N ALA A 182 13.70 -14.04 7.19
CA ALA A 182 14.05 -14.42 5.80
C ALA A 182 13.10 -13.82 4.75
N THR A 183 11.86 -13.51 5.12
CA THR A 183 10.83 -13.03 4.20
C THR A 183 10.92 -11.53 3.86
N PHE A 184 11.64 -10.73 4.63
CA PHE A 184 11.61 -9.26 4.45
C PHE A 184 12.19 -8.79 3.12
N ALA A 185 13.29 -9.39 2.65
CA ALA A 185 13.98 -8.96 1.44
C ALA A 185 13.08 -8.99 0.19
N THR A 186 12.13 -9.91 0.11
CA THR A 186 11.31 -10.13 -1.09
C THR A 186 10.25 -9.02 -1.28
N VAL A 187 9.75 -8.46 -0.19
CA VAL A 187 8.66 -7.47 -0.20
C VAL A 187 9.20 -6.05 -0.37
N VAL A 188 10.43 -5.80 0.06
CA VAL A 188 11.07 -4.48 0.05
C VAL A 188 11.20 -3.89 -1.35
N GLY A 189 11.58 -4.69 -2.35
CA GLY A 189 11.69 -4.20 -3.73
C GLY A 189 10.35 -3.65 -4.24
N GLY A 190 9.26 -4.35 -3.98
CA GLY A 190 7.95 -3.82 -4.35
C GLY A 190 7.53 -2.64 -3.47
N VAL A 191 7.90 -2.61 -2.17
CA VAL A 191 7.60 -1.47 -1.28
C VAL A 191 8.12 -0.17 -1.90
N ILE A 192 9.37 -0.15 -2.33
CA ILE A 192 9.99 1.06 -2.92
C ILE A 192 9.26 1.44 -4.22
N SER A 193 8.82 0.46 -5.02
CA SER A 193 8.06 0.72 -6.25
C SER A 193 6.65 1.31 -6.01
N ASP A 194 6.09 1.16 -4.81
CA ASP A 194 4.75 1.68 -4.50
C ASP A 194 4.72 3.19 -4.23
N PHE A 195 5.86 3.83 -3.91
CA PHE A 195 5.90 5.25 -3.53
C PHE A 195 6.97 6.09 -4.25
N TYR A 196 7.81 5.46 -5.08
CA TYR A 196 8.65 6.14 -6.06
C TYR A 196 8.08 6.00 -7.46
N GLU A 197 8.12 7.08 -8.22
CA GLU A 197 7.74 7.12 -9.62
C GLU A 197 8.80 6.41 -10.48
N ALA A 198 8.43 5.97 -11.68
CA ALA A 198 9.30 5.15 -12.53
C ALA A 198 10.61 5.86 -12.92
N GLU A 199 10.59 7.19 -13.00
CA GLU A 199 11.75 8.03 -13.34
C GLU A 199 12.76 8.12 -12.18
N ASP A 200 12.27 8.28 -10.94
CA ASP A 200 13.10 8.51 -9.75
C ASP A 200 13.43 7.24 -8.94
N ARG A 201 12.88 6.07 -9.32
CA ARG A 201 13.03 4.83 -8.54
C ARG A 201 14.41 4.16 -8.65
N ASN A 202 15.22 4.53 -9.64
CA ASN A 202 16.49 3.85 -9.93
C ASN A 202 17.50 3.97 -8.77
N THR A 203 17.60 5.16 -8.18
CA THR A 203 18.58 5.48 -7.12
C THR A 203 18.24 4.77 -5.82
N PRO A 204 16.98 4.82 -5.31
CA PRO A 204 16.56 3.98 -4.18
C PRO A 204 16.77 2.48 -4.43
N MET A 205 16.52 2.00 -5.64
CA MET A 205 16.75 0.59 -6.01
C MET A 205 18.23 0.21 -5.98
N ALA A 206 19.11 1.09 -6.47
CA ALA A 206 20.56 0.87 -6.41
C ALA A 206 21.07 0.81 -4.97
N ILE A 207 20.61 1.71 -4.10
CA ILE A 207 20.98 1.72 -2.67
C ILE A 207 20.47 0.45 -1.98
N TYR A 208 19.24 0.01 -2.30
CA TYR A 208 18.68 -1.24 -1.80
C TYR A 208 19.55 -2.45 -2.17
N SER A 209 19.93 -2.58 -3.45
CA SER A 209 20.79 -3.67 -3.93
C SER A 209 22.19 -3.60 -3.31
N GLY A 210 22.75 -2.40 -3.16
CA GLY A 210 24.02 -2.18 -2.48
C GLY A 210 23.97 -2.60 -1.01
N GLY A 211 22.87 -2.33 -0.31
CA GLY A 211 22.65 -2.77 1.07
C GLY A 211 22.63 -4.29 1.22
N ALA A 212 22.06 -5.02 0.26
CA ALA A 212 22.08 -6.47 0.24
C ALA A 212 23.52 -7.03 0.16
N LEU A 213 24.32 -6.49 -0.77
CA LEU A 213 25.73 -6.87 -0.95
C LEU A 213 26.61 -6.50 0.24
N PHE A 214 26.34 -5.34 0.84
CA PHE A 214 27.05 -4.91 2.03
C PHE A 214 26.74 -5.81 3.23
N GLY A 215 25.47 -6.20 3.40
CA GLY A 215 25.04 -7.13 4.44
C GLY A 215 25.71 -8.50 4.34
N THR A 216 25.74 -9.10 3.14
CA THR A 216 26.44 -10.38 2.91
C THR A 216 27.94 -10.28 3.12
N GLY A 217 28.58 -9.18 2.71
CA GLY A 217 30.02 -8.95 2.91
C GLY A 217 30.41 -8.76 4.37
N LEU A 218 29.60 -8.03 5.16
CA LEU A 218 29.85 -7.83 6.59
C LEU A 218 29.55 -9.07 7.44
N ALA A 219 28.78 -10.03 6.93
CA ALA A 219 28.28 -11.12 7.74
C ALA A 219 29.37 -11.98 8.37
N PRO A 220 30.35 -12.49 7.61
CA PRO A 220 31.42 -13.28 8.20
C PRO A 220 32.28 -12.45 9.14
N LEU A 221 32.46 -11.15 8.91
CA LEU A 221 33.28 -10.28 9.78
C LEU A 221 32.64 -10.15 11.17
N ILE A 222 31.36 -9.78 11.23
CA ILE A 222 30.66 -9.59 12.50
C ILE A 222 30.49 -10.94 13.22
N SER A 223 30.08 -11.99 12.50
CA SER A 223 29.89 -13.30 13.14
C SER A 223 31.21 -13.93 13.60
N SER A 224 32.33 -13.73 12.88
CA SER A 224 33.65 -14.18 13.34
C SER A 224 34.08 -13.50 14.64
N VAL A 225 33.88 -12.19 14.77
CA VAL A 225 34.20 -11.44 16.00
C VAL A 225 33.34 -11.94 17.18
N ILE A 226 32.05 -12.20 16.94
CA ILE A 226 31.14 -12.75 17.95
C ILE A 226 31.57 -14.15 18.39
N VAL A 227 31.94 -15.02 17.44
CA VAL A 227 32.42 -16.38 17.75
C VAL A 227 33.74 -16.33 18.52
N TYR A 228 34.64 -15.39 18.19
CA TYR A 228 35.94 -15.25 18.87
C TYR A 228 35.81 -14.79 20.33
N HIS A 229 34.92 -13.82 20.61
CA HIS A 229 34.78 -13.25 21.96
C HIS A 229 33.69 -13.91 22.81
N ALA A 230 32.74 -14.61 22.19
CA ALA A 230 31.60 -15.20 22.87
C ALA A 230 31.40 -16.67 22.44
N SER A 231 30.20 -17.01 21.95
CA SER A 231 29.87 -18.36 21.48
C SER A 231 29.03 -18.31 20.22
N TRP A 232 28.99 -19.41 19.47
CA TRP A 232 28.19 -19.52 18.24
C TRP A 232 26.70 -19.20 18.46
N ARG A 233 26.17 -19.42 19.68
CA ARG A 233 24.77 -19.12 20.02
C ARG A 233 24.48 -17.62 19.98
N TRP A 234 25.46 -16.80 20.36
CA TRP A 234 25.32 -15.34 20.37
C TRP A 234 25.22 -14.74 18.97
N VAL A 235 25.72 -15.43 17.94
CA VAL A 235 25.48 -15.05 16.55
C VAL A 235 23.98 -15.02 16.28
N TYR A 236 23.28 -16.11 16.60
CA TYR A 236 21.82 -16.20 16.42
C TYR A 236 21.03 -15.30 17.39
N TYR A 237 21.47 -15.14 18.64
CA TYR A 237 20.78 -14.22 19.57
C TYR A 237 20.89 -12.76 19.14
N SER A 238 22.09 -12.32 18.72
CA SER A 238 22.30 -10.96 18.20
C SER A 238 21.48 -10.72 16.93
N HIS A 239 21.42 -11.70 16.04
CA HIS A 239 20.56 -11.69 14.86
C HIS A 239 19.09 -11.49 15.25
N ALA A 240 18.58 -12.34 16.15
CA ALA A 240 17.18 -12.29 16.58
C ALA A 240 16.80 -10.95 17.22
N ILE A 241 17.72 -10.35 18.00
CA ILE A 241 17.50 -9.03 18.63
C ILE A 241 17.45 -7.93 17.56
N ALA A 242 18.42 -7.90 16.63
CA ALA A 242 18.47 -6.91 15.55
C ALA A 242 17.25 -7.03 14.62
N ALA A 243 16.89 -8.26 14.28
CA ALA A 243 15.68 -8.61 13.54
C ALA A 243 14.41 -8.12 14.24
N GLY A 244 14.23 -8.47 15.52
CA GLY A 244 13.07 -8.08 16.31
C GLY A 244 12.93 -6.56 16.46
N PHE A 245 14.04 -5.86 16.69
CA PHE A 245 14.06 -4.40 16.73
C PHE A 245 13.62 -3.78 15.40
N LEU A 246 14.12 -4.30 14.28
CA LEU A 246 13.74 -3.81 12.95
C LEU A 246 12.28 -4.14 12.61
N VAL A 247 11.77 -5.30 13.02
CA VAL A 247 10.34 -5.64 12.90
C VAL A 247 9.51 -4.60 13.66
N ILE A 248 9.84 -4.31 14.92
CA ILE A 248 9.12 -3.31 15.73
C ILE A 248 9.17 -1.93 15.04
N LEU A 249 10.33 -1.53 14.54
CA LEU A 249 10.49 -0.26 13.81
C LEU A 249 9.60 -0.22 12.56
N MET A 250 9.58 -1.29 11.76
CA MET A 250 8.68 -1.43 10.63
C MET A 250 7.22 -1.36 11.06
N LEU A 251 6.80 -2.04 12.13
CA LEU A 251 5.40 -2.00 12.59
C LEU A 251 4.91 -0.60 12.98
N LEU A 252 5.79 0.21 13.55
CA LEU A 252 5.49 1.58 14.00
C LEU A 252 5.54 2.60 12.87
N PHE A 253 6.55 2.56 12.02
CA PHE A 253 6.78 3.58 10.99
C PHE A 253 6.13 3.24 9.63
N PHE A 254 5.93 1.96 9.36
CA PHE A 254 5.44 1.48 8.08
C PHE A 254 3.90 1.51 8.04
N LYS A 255 3.36 2.53 7.36
CA LYS A 255 1.96 2.56 6.94
C LYS A 255 1.81 1.77 5.64
N GLU A 256 0.60 1.27 5.40
CA GLU A 256 0.30 0.57 4.14
C GLU A 256 0.74 1.41 2.94
N THR A 257 1.46 0.77 2.01
CA THR A 257 2.00 1.40 0.80
C THR A 257 1.20 1.02 -0.44
N ARG A 258 0.42 -0.07 -0.41
CA ARG A 258 -0.32 -0.53 -1.59
C ARG A 258 -1.49 0.38 -1.89
N GLY A 259 -1.43 1.06 -3.03
CA GLY A 259 -2.46 1.98 -3.52
C GLY A 259 -3.86 1.36 -3.51
N ASN A 260 -4.01 0.14 -4.02
CA ASN A 260 -5.30 -0.57 -4.08
C ASN A 260 -5.90 -0.81 -2.68
N VAL A 261 -5.07 -1.15 -1.69
CA VAL A 261 -5.55 -1.38 -0.31
C VAL A 261 -5.97 -0.06 0.34
N ILE A 262 -5.24 1.02 0.06
CA ILE A 262 -5.59 2.38 0.52
C ILE A 262 -6.91 2.83 -0.12
N LEU A 263 -7.07 2.64 -1.44
CA LEU A 263 -8.29 2.97 -2.17
C LEU A 263 -9.48 2.17 -1.66
N ARG A 264 -9.28 0.89 -1.33
CA ARG A 264 -10.33 0.05 -0.73
C ARG A 264 -10.79 0.61 0.62
N GLY A 265 -9.84 1.01 1.47
CA GLY A 265 -10.16 1.67 2.74
C GLY A 265 -10.87 3.02 2.56
N LYS A 266 -10.50 3.78 1.52
CA LYS A 266 -11.15 5.04 1.13
C LYS A 266 -12.59 4.76 0.70
N ALA A 267 -12.80 3.86 -0.25
CA ALA A 267 -14.12 3.47 -0.77
C ALA A 267 -15.06 2.97 0.35
N GLN A 268 -14.58 2.12 1.25
CA GLN A 268 -15.36 1.66 2.41
C GLN A 268 -15.77 2.80 3.35
N SER A 269 -14.86 3.74 3.61
CA SER A 269 -15.15 4.90 4.45
C SER A 269 -16.18 5.82 3.82
N LEU A 270 -16.10 6.04 2.49
CA LEU A 270 -17.10 6.83 1.77
C LEU A 270 -18.45 6.12 1.69
N ASN A 271 -18.48 4.81 1.45
CA ASN A 271 -19.73 4.05 1.42
C ASN A 271 -20.43 4.10 2.77
N LYS A 272 -19.69 3.94 3.88
CA LYS A 272 -20.24 4.09 5.23
C LYS A 272 -20.80 5.49 5.48
N TYR A 273 -20.12 6.52 5.00
CA TYR A 273 -20.61 7.91 5.08
C TYR A 273 -21.90 8.10 4.28
N TYR A 274 -22.00 7.55 3.07
CA TYR A 274 -23.23 7.60 2.27
C TYR A 274 -24.37 6.80 2.88
N ASP A 275 -24.09 5.63 3.48
CA ASP A 275 -25.10 4.87 4.23
C ASP A 275 -25.63 5.68 5.43
N GLN A 276 -24.76 6.42 6.12
CA GLN A 276 -25.15 7.31 7.21
C GLN A 276 -25.97 8.52 6.74
N LEU A 277 -25.61 9.12 5.61
CA LEU A 277 -26.37 10.20 4.99
C LEU A 277 -27.78 9.74 4.60
N GLU A 278 -27.89 8.56 3.99
CA GLU A 278 -29.17 7.96 3.61
C GLU A 278 -30.02 7.63 4.84
N ALA A 279 -29.40 7.10 5.91
CA ALA A 279 -30.08 6.84 7.18
C ALA A 279 -30.57 8.13 7.87
N ALA A 280 -29.86 9.25 7.69
CA ALA A 280 -30.28 10.57 8.14
C ALA A 280 -31.35 11.22 7.25
N GLY A 281 -31.72 10.58 6.14
CA GLY A 281 -32.75 11.03 5.20
C GLY A 281 -32.23 11.87 4.04
N HIS A 282 -30.91 12.04 3.88
CA HIS A 282 -30.29 12.78 2.77
C HIS A 282 -29.96 11.81 1.63
N VAL A 283 -30.88 11.66 0.67
CA VAL A 283 -30.73 10.72 -0.46
C VAL A 283 -30.36 11.47 -1.74
N GLY A 284 -29.27 11.04 -2.39
CA GLY A 284 -28.85 11.52 -3.70
C GLY A 284 -27.55 12.32 -3.68
N VAL A 285 -26.59 11.89 -4.50
CA VAL A 285 -25.33 12.60 -4.73
C VAL A 285 -25.29 13.09 -6.18
N MET A 286 -24.88 14.34 -6.40
CA MET A 286 -24.79 14.94 -7.73
C MET A 286 -23.42 14.62 -8.33
N ILE A 287 -23.41 13.90 -9.45
CA ILE A 287 -22.20 13.72 -10.23
C ILE A 287 -22.06 14.97 -11.11
N ALA A 288 -20.89 15.61 -11.13
CA ALA A 288 -20.67 16.88 -11.85
C ALA A 288 -21.02 16.83 -13.36
N ASP A 289 -21.09 15.63 -13.94
CA ASP A 289 -21.41 15.36 -15.35
C ASP A 289 -22.89 15.00 -15.60
N GLN A 290 -23.69 14.82 -14.54
CA GLN A 290 -25.10 14.44 -14.64
C GLN A 290 -25.96 15.25 -13.66
N ASP A 291 -26.85 16.09 -14.20
CA ASP A 291 -27.81 16.93 -13.45
C ASP A 291 -28.89 16.14 -12.67
N LYS A 292 -28.72 14.82 -12.53
CA LYS A 292 -29.65 13.91 -11.85
C LYS A 292 -29.01 13.36 -10.58
N ALA A 293 -29.67 13.56 -9.45
CA ALA A 293 -29.28 12.97 -8.18
C ALA A 293 -29.45 11.44 -8.25
N CYS A 294 -28.38 10.70 -7.99
CA CYS A 294 -28.41 9.24 -7.98
C CYS A 294 -27.77 8.69 -6.70
N ARG A 295 -28.12 7.44 -6.38
CA ARG A 295 -27.54 6.70 -5.27
C ARG A 295 -26.23 6.09 -5.73
N ILE A 296 -25.11 6.54 -5.17
CA ILE A 296 -23.78 6.07 -5.59
C ILE A 296 -23.13 5.16 -4.56
N ARG A 297 -22.38 4.17 -5.03
CA ARG A 297 -21.47 3.35 -4.21
C ARG A 297 -20.12 3.23 -4.88
N TRP A 298 -19.07 3.41 -4.10
CA TRP A 298 -17.70 3.31 -4.59
C TRP A 298 -17.24 1.86 -4.59
N LYS A 299 -16.62 1.47 -5.70
CA LYS A 299 -15.86 0.24 -5.87
C LYS A 299 -14.45 0.58 -6.32
N VAL A 300 -13.53 -0.35 -6.10
CA VAL A 300 -12.17 -0.25 -6.61
C VAL A 300 -12.04 -1.24 -7.77
N GLN A 301 -11.54 -0.79 -8.92
CA GLN A 301 -11.46 -1.63 -10.12
C GLN A 301 -10.60 -2.89 -9.90
N SER A 302 -9.56 -2.77 -9.08
CA SER A 302 -8.67 -3.88 -8.73
C SER A 302 -9.34 -5.01 -7.94
N ASP A 303 -10.46 -4.76 -7.27
CA ASP A 303 -11.17 -5.79 -6.51
C ASP A 303 -11.99 -6.71 -7.43
N GLU A 304 -12.40 -6.24 -8.61
CA GLU A 304 -13.16 -7.03 -9.60
C GLU A 304 -12.24 -7.89 -10.48
N GLN A 305 -11.03 -7.42 -10.79
CA GLN A 305 -10.03 -8.15 -11.58
C GLN A 305 -9.17 -9.12 -10.74
N ARG A 306 -9.64 -9.49 -9.55
CA ARG A 306 -8.87 -10.28 -8.59
C ARG A 306 -8.73 -11.72 -9.08
N ALA A 307 -7.58 -12.04 -9.67
CA ALA A 307 -7.20 -13.42 -9.93
C ALA A 307 -7.21 -14.21 -8.62
N SER A 308 -7.57 -15.50 -8.68
CA SER A 308 -7.51 -16.34 -7.48
C SER A 308 -6.05 -16.46 -7.02
N LEU A 309 -5.83 -16.53 -5.71
CA LEU A 309 -4.47 -16.57 -5.14
C LEU A 309 -3.67 -17.77 -5.69
N GLY A 310 -4.34 -18.90 -5.92
CA GLY A 310 -3.77 -20.06 -6.60
C GLY A 310 -3.36 -19.78 -8.04
N GLN A 311 -4.17 -19.06 -8.82
CA GLN A 311 -3.79 -18.65 -10.18
C GLN A 311 -2.59 -17.71 -10.18
N MET A 312 -2.53 -16.74 -9.26
CA MET A 312 -1.37 -15.83 -9.18
C MET A 312 -0.07 -16.56 -8.82
N ILE A 313 -0.12 -17.51 -7.88
CA ILE A 313 1.04 -18.35 -7.55
C ILE A 313 1.41 -19.21 -8.76
N LEU A 314 0.43 -19.86 -9.39
CA LEU A 314 0.67 -20.68 -10.56
C LEU A 314 1.31 -19.86 -11.70
N THR A 315 0.79 -18.67 -11.98
CA THR A 315 1.37 -17.75 -12.97
C THR A 315 2.77 -17.30 -12.56
N SER A 316 3.03 -17.01 -11.28
CA SER A 316 4.37 -16.65 -10.79
C SER A 316 5.36 -17.80 -10.97
N CYS A 317 4.94 -19.04 -10.75
CA CYS A 317 5.77 -20.23 -10.91
C CYS A 317 5.97 -20.60 -12.39
N TYR A 318 4.97 -20.42 -13.26
CA TYR A 318 5.03 -20.81 -14.67
C TYR A 318 5.62 -19.75 -15.60
N ARG A 319 5.42 -18.45 -15.32
CA ARG A 319 5.88 -17.35 -16.18
C ARG A 319 7.38 -17.41 -16.53
N PRO A 320 8.29 -17.75 -15.60
CA PRO A 320 9.72 -17.88 -15.93
C PRO A 320 10.01 -18.99 -16.94
N PHE A 321 9.17 -20.02 -17.03
CA PHE A 321 9.38 -21.18 -17.91
C PHE A 321 8.61 -21.06 -19.23
N SER A 322 7.55 -20.26 -19.29
CA SER A 322 6.77 -20.06 -20.52
C SER A 322 7.50 -19.22 -21.57
N GLU A 323 8.43 -18.35 -21.15
CA GLU A 323 9.26 -17.55 -22.07
C GLU A 323 10.40 -18.37 -22.73
N PHE A 324 10.60 -19.61 -22.30
CA PHE A 324 11.62 -20.54 -22.84
C PHE A 324 11.04 -21.60 -23.80
N SER A 325 9.75 -21.51 -24.15
CA SER A 325 9.22 -22.36 -25.23
C SER A 325 9.61 -21.75 -26.58
N PRO A 326 10.32 -22.50 -27.45
CA PRO A 326 10.84 -22.00 -28.73
C PRO A 326 9.77 -21.61 -29.74
#